data_AF-A0AA88XPA1-F1
#
_entry.id   AF-A0AA88XPA1-F1
#
_cell.length_a   1.000
_cell.length_b   1.000
_cell.length_c   1.000
_cell.angle_alpha   90.00
_cell.angle_beta   90.00
_cell.angle_gamma   90.00
#
_symmetry.space_group_name_H-M   'P 1'
#
loop_
_entity.id
_entity.type
_entity.pdbx_description
1 polymer ?
#
loop_
_entity_poly.entity_id
_entity_poly.type
_entity_poly.pdbx_seq_one_letter_code
_entity_poly.pdbx_strand_id
1 'polypeptide(L)'
;MPKRVTLLLEDKDFELEGDIRKKLPSVRLRRMQTSLSMKDKKRELRRSLRKGTYDVRKQKPFWERYEDLKNRNRLSFRNVTGILKSSTLERVQQGTKGWMERRLLFYGVYQNKTYNAGTHRAVYNMGVAYLSAIFLTFTISFILIIKNSVKNFKASHGVEKSVAKFANKVFGGWDYCIKEKKSAKSRKNILYLDLAADLEEINRIKRLKSRPWSEKIELYLMRLVINILIIILLMGSLSLIGFATERMIHYDDQPLSESARFFYQYVPFLTMSMLNLVVPKVFQRLVEFEEYTHEFEIKLNLVRSILLRLASPIALIAILYVQLVEGIDTDDRTRCGNKRWKEDQNSGIVKCWETYVGQQIYKLIIVDTFAVVFIIIFWHFPRSHINRKYRDKSAVVKALGPQEFNLPKSVVDIVYAQHLCWFGMFFCPLIPIITFVHCLIVFYIKKLTLFHNCRPQSEPYKASRSNSLFMKVLLVSYIFAVFPIGYTIGNIQPSQSCGPFRVYSDKNYRFYTALLDYARSWSDVPRMVFFFFGTGLFIIPLFILLR
;
A
#
# COMPACT_ATOMS: atom_id res chain seq x y z
N MET A 1 -23.95 22.39 -44.86
CA MET A 1 -22.52 22.01 -44.84
C MET A 1 -22.41 20.49 -44.93
N PRO A 2 -21.80 19.89 -45.96
CA PRO A 2 -21.65 18.44 -46.00
C PRO A 2 -20.49 17.99 -45.12
N LYS A 3 -20.76 16.97 -44.30
CA LYS A 3 -19.84 16.34 -43.34
C LYS A 3 -18.64 15.72 -44.06
N ARG A 4 -17.41 16.10 -43.68
CA ARG A 4 -16.17 15.42 -44.10
C ARG A 4 -16.04 14.11 -43.32
N VAL A 5 -16.08 12.98 -44.01
CA VAL A 5 -15.74 11.67 -43.44
C VAL A 5 -14.42 11.22 -44.07
N THR A 6 -13.42 10.97 -43.24
CA THR A 6 -12.10 10.46 -43.67
C THR A 6 -11.99 9.03 -43.17
N LEU A 7 -11.97 8.05 -44.07
CA LEU A 7 -11.77 6.64 -43.74
C LEU A 7 -10.28 6.30 -43.84
N LEU A 8 -9.74 5.71 -42.78
CA LEU A 8 -8.37 5.20 -42.70
C LEU A 8 -8.45 3.67 -42.78
N LEU A 9 -7.78 3.08 -43.77
CA LEU A 9 -7.69 1.62 -43.95
C LEU A 9 -6.22 1.20 -43.83
N GLU A 10 -5.95 0.21 -42.98
CA GLU A 10 -4.60 -0.24 -42.58
C GLU A 10 -4.28 -1.67 -43.09
N ASP A 11 -4.98 -2.15 -44.12
CA ASP A 11 -4.77 -3.51 -44.63
C ASP A 11 -4.37 -3.54 -46.11
N LYS A 12 -3.41 -4.40 -46.46
CA LYS A 12 -2.70 -4.37 -47.76
C LYS A 12 -3.40 -5.14 -48.88
N ASP A 13 -4.39 -5.98 -48.58
CA ASP A 13 -4.94 -6.94 -49.55
C ASP A 13 -6.44 -6.73 -49.87
N PHE A 14 -6.94 -5.49 -49.75
CA PHE A 14 -8.34 -5.18 -50.11
C PHE A 14 -8.45 -4.60 -51.53
N GLU A 15 -8.80 -5.45 -52.50
CA GLU A 15 -9.20 -5.03 -53.85
C GLU A 15 -10.63 -4.47 -53.82
N LEU A 16 -10.76 -3.18 -54.15
CA LEU A 16 -12.05 -2.51 -54.12
C LEU A 16 -12.21 -1.53 -55.30
N GLU A 17 -12.48 -2.06 -56.48
CA GLU A 17 -12.67 -1.22 -57.67
C GLU A 17 -13.87 -1.70 -58.51
N GLY A 18 -15.01 -1.04 -58.29
CA GLY A 18 -16.22 -1.21 -59.09
C GLY A 18 -17.41 -0.43 -58.53
N ASP A 19 -17.86 -0.80 -57.32
CA ASP A 19 -19.20 -0.40 -56.86
C ASP A 19 -19.28 0.87 -55.99
N ILE A 20 -18.21 1.29 -55.32
CA ILE A 20 -18.27 2.46 -54.43
C ILE A 20 -18.17 3.79 -55.20
N ARG A 21 -17.48 3.81 -56.35
CA ARG A 21 -17.31 5.04 -57.16
C ARG A 21 -18.63 5.52 -57.79
N LYS A 22 -19.59 4.62 -58.00
CA LYS A 22 -20.93 4.97 -58.50
C LYS A 22 -21.84 5.59 -57.43
N LYS A 23 -21.62 5.30 -56.15
CA LYS A 23 -22.54 5.71 -55.06
C LYS A 23 -22.14 7.00 -54.33
N LEU A 24 -20.88 7.43 -54.36
CA LEU A 24 -20.39 8.61 -53.60
C LEU A 24 -19.43 9.48 -54.43
N PRO A 25 -19.93 10.37 -55.31
CA PRO A 25 -19.10 11.22 -56.17
C PRO A 25 -18.35 12.35 -55.42
N SER A 26 -18.66 12.61 -54.15
CA SER A 26 -18.14 13.75 -53.37
C SER A 26 -17.05 13.41 -52.35
N VAL A 27 -16.58 12.15 -52.27
CA VAL A 27 -15.59 11.71 -51.27
C VAL A 27 -14.20 11.59 -51.91
N ARG A 28 -13.26 12.40 -51.42
CA ARG A 28 -11.86 12.39 -51.89
C ARG A 28 -11.04 11.36 -51.09
N LEU A 29 -10.70 10.23 -51.70
CA LEU A 29 -9.83 9.20 -51.12
C LEU A 29 -8.36 9.64 -51.16
N ARG A 30 -7.63 9.50 -50.05
CA ARG A 30 -6.19 9.81 -49.99
C ARG A 30 -5.44 8.60 -49.46
N ARG A 31 -4.66 7.94 -50.32
CA ARG A 31 -3.78 6.82 -49.94
C ARG A 31 -2.58 7.39 -49.20
N MET A 32 -2.26 6.87 -48.01
CA MET A 32 -1.03 7.26 -47.31
C MET A 32 0.16 6.66 -48.06
N GLN A 33 1.05 7.51 -48.60
CA GLN A 33 2.36 7.03 -49.06
C GLN A 33 3.15 6.64 -47.81
N THR A 34 3.36 5.33 -47.63
CA THR A 34 4.34 4.78 -46.69
C THR A 34 5.67 5.52 -46.86
N SER A 35 6.29 5.88 -45.74
CA SER A 35 7.60 6.52 -45.69
C SER A 35 8.56 5.84 -46.67
N LEU A 36 9.00 6.59 -47.68
CA LEU A 36 10.01 6.13 -48.63
C LEU A 36 11.23 5.62 -47.84
N SER A 37 11.61 4.37 -48.09
CA SER A 37 12.84 3.77 -47.57
C SER A 37 14.02 4.69 -47.87
N MET A 38 15.01 4.77 -46.97
CA MET A 38 16.19 5.63 -47.17
C MET A 38 16.88 5.40 -48.52
N LYS A 39 16.77 4.19 -49.10
CA LYS A 39 17.28 3.87 -50.43
C LYS A 39 16.56 4.65 -51.54
N ASP A 40 15.26 4.87 -51.42
CA ASP A 40 14.45 5.57 -52.42
C ASP A 40 14.61 7.09 -52.31
N LYS A 41 14.73 7.63 -51.08
CA LYS A 41 15.15 9.03 -50.87
C LYS A 41 16.50 9.33 -51.50
N LYS A 42 17.45 8.38 -51.44
CA LYS A 42 18.78 8.52 -52.05
C LYS A 42 18.73 8.47 -53.58
N ARG A 43 17.80 7.71 -54.17
CA ARG A 43 17.55 7.68 -55.63
C ARG A 43 16.88 8.97 -56.12
N GLU A 44 15.94 9.51 -55.34
CA GLU A 44 15.25 10.75 -55.67
C GLU A 44 16.20 11.96 -55.59
N LEU A 45 17.05 12.01 -54.55
CA LEU A 45 18.10 13.02 -54.43
C LEU A 45 19.11 12.96 -55.60
N ARG A 46 19.48 11.75 -56.06
CA ARG A 46 20.33 11.57 -57.25
C ARG A 46 19.64 11.99 -58.55
N ARG A 47 18.32 11.80 -58.66
CA ARG A 47 17.53 12.29 -59.81
C ARG A 47 17.44 13.81 -59.82
N SER A 48 17.28 14.44 -58.66
CA SER A 48 17.24 15.90 -58.53
C SER A 48 18.61 16.55 -58.77
N LEU A 49 19.70 15.90 -58.35
CA LEU A 49 21.07 16.32 -58.69
C LEU A 49 21.37 16.22 -60.19
N ARG A 50 20.86 15.17 -60.88
CA ARG A 50 21.00 15.05 -62.35
C ARG A 50 20.15 16.06 -63.13
N LYS A 51 19.04 16.53 -62.56
CA LYS A 51 18.13 17.50 -63.20
C LYS A 51 18.54 18.96 -63.01
N GLY A 52 19.67 19.24 -62.36
CA GLY A 52 20.18 20.61 -62.16
C GLY A 52 19.28 21.49 -61.27
N THR A 53 18.23 20.93 -60.65
CA THR A 53 17.25 21.66 -59.83
C THR A 53 17.60 21.72 -58.34
N TYR A 54 18.82 21.29 -57.97
CA TYR A 54 19.31 21.36 -56.60
C TYR A 54 20.38 22.43 -56.46
N ASP A 55 19.99 23.59 -55.95
CA ASP A 55 20.90 24.72 -55.70
C ASP A 55 21.71 24.47 -54.41
N VAL A 56 23.01 24.21 -54.58
CA VAL A 56 23.96 23.86 -53.51
C VAL A 56 24.35 25.09 -52.66
N ARG A 57 23.94 26.31 -53.05
CA ARG A 57 24.45 27.56 -52.45
C ARG A 57 23.74 28.06 -51.17
N LYS A 58 22.75 27.34 -50.62
CA LYS A 58 22.10 27.72 -49.34
C LYS A 58 22.14 26.60 -48.29
N GLN A 59 23.32 26.30 -47.76
CA GLN A 59 23.42 25.63 -46.46
C GLN A 59 23.84 26.64 -45.39
N LYS A 60 22.96 26.86 -44.40
CA LYS A 60 23.32 27.60 -43.19
C LYS A 60 24.49 26.91 -42.47
N PRO A 61 25.46 27.66 -41.90
CA PRO A 61 26.60 27.11 -41.20
C PRO A 61 26.16 26.19 -40.04
N PHE A 62 26.99 25.18 -39.76
CA PHE A 62 26.68 24.08 -38.84
C PHE A 62 26.25 24.57 -37.45
N TRP A 63 26.89 25.62 -36.93
CA TRP A 63 26.64 26.19 -35.60
C TRP A 63 25.23 26.76 -35.48
N GLU A 64 24.75 27.49 -36.49
CA GLU A 64 23.40 28.03 -36.53
C GLU A 64 22.34 26.91 -36.55
N ARG A 65 22.64 25.80 -37.23
CA ARG A 65 21.79 24.60 -37.26
C ARG A 65 21.79 23.86 -35.93
N TYR A 66 22.93 23.87 -35.22
CA TYR A 66 23.09 23.28 -33.89
C TYR A 66 22.35 24.08 -32.82
N GLU A 67 22.45 25.42 -32.83
CA GLU A 67 21.71 26.31 -31.94
C GLU A 67 20.19 26.16 -32.13
N ASP A 68 19.71 26.06 -33.38
CA ASP A 68 18.29 25.86 -33.70
C ASP A 68 17.77 24.49 -33.21
N LEU A 69 18.58 23.44 -33.35
CA LEU A 69 18.26 22.09 -32.85
C LEU A 69 18.29 22.03 -31.32
N LYS A 70 19.24 22.71 -30.68
CA LYS A 70 19.36 22.81 -29.22
C LYS A 70 18.20 23.58 -28.60
N ASN A 71 17.77 24.67 -29.24
CA ASN A 71 16.62 25.45 -28.80
C ASN A 71 15.28 24.75 -29.06
N ARG A 72 15.09 24.10 -30.22
CA ARG A 72 13.89 23.27 -30.49
C ARG A 72 13.81 22.07 -29.57
N ASN A 73 14.92 21.38 -29.29
CA ASN A 73 14.92 20.26 -28.35
C ASN A 73 14.69 20.72 -26.92
N ARG A 74 15.20 21.88 -26.47
CA ARG A 74 14.87 22.44 -25.15
C ARG A 74 13.40 22.84 -25.03
N LEU A 75 12.83 23.50 -26.03
CA LEU A 75 11.42 23.91 -26.07
C LEU A 75 10.49 22.68 -26.15
N SER A 76 10.84 21.69 -26.98
CA SER A 76 10.12 20.41 -27.05
C SER A 76 10.24 19.63 -25.74
N PHE A 77 11.43 19.53 -25.12
CA PHE A 77 11.56 18.84 -23.84
C PHE A 77 10.83 19.56 -22.71
N ARG A 78 10.83 20.89 -22.65
CA ARG A 78 10.13 21.65 -21.60
C ARG A 78 8.61 21.56 -21.76
N ASN A 79 8.11 21.58 -23.00
CA ASN A 79 6.69 21.37 -23.30
C ASN A 79 6.29 19.91 -23.12
N VAL A 80 7.11 18.94 -23.53
CA VAL A 80 6.86 17.50 -23.37
C VAL A 80 6.95 17.10 -21.90
N THR A 81 7.90 17.63 -21.12
CA THR A 81 7.94 17.41 -19.67
C THR A 81 6.82 18.14 -18.94
N GLY A 82 6.40 19.34 -19.39
CA GLY A 82 5.23 20.03 -18.86
C GLY A 82 3.93 19.29 -19.14
N ILE A 83 3.74 18.82 -20.37
CA ILE A 83 2.56 18.07 -20.84
C ILE A 83 2.55 16.65 -20.28
N LEU A 84 3.69 15.97 -20.19
CA LEU A 84 3.79 14.67 -19.52
C LEU A 84 3.58 14.82 -18.01
N LYS A 85 4.12 15.86 -17.37
CA LYS A 85 3.98 16.04 -15.92
C LYS A 85 2.57 16.49 -15.52
N SER A 86 1.89 17.35 -16.31
CA SER A 86 0.48 17.66 -16.05
C SER A 86 -0.42 16.47 -16.39
N SER A 87 -0.25 15.84 -17.56
CA SER A 87 -1.13 14.75 -17.96
C SER A 87 -0.89 13.45 -17.21
N THR A 88 0.34 13.07 -16.81
CA THR A 88 0.55 11.81 -16.09
C THR A 88 0.42 11.96 -14.58
N LEU A 89 0.89 13.04 -13.97
CA LEU A 89 0.77 13.18 -12.51
C LEU A 89 -0.69 13.41 -12.10
N GLU A 90 -1.42 14.25 -12.82
CA GLU A 90 -2.85 14.46 -12.57
C GLU A 90 -3.68 13.23 -12.94
N ARG A 91 -3.33 12.42 -13.95
CA ARG A 91 -4.08 11.19 -14.29
C ARG A 91 -3.68 9.95 -13.48
N VAL A 92 -2.51 9.96 -12.84
CA VAL A 92 -2.08 8.93 -11.89
C VAL A 92 -2.61 9.24 -10.48
N GLN A 93 -2.83 10.52 -10.14
CA GLN A 93 -3.56 10.95 -8.94
C GLN A 93 -5.08 10.98 -9.14
N GLN A 94 -5.61 11.45 -10.25
CA GLN A 94 -7.05 11.41 -10.50
C GLN A 94 -7.37 10.01 -11.01
N GLY A 95 -7.99 9.20 -10.15
CA GLY A 95 -8.66 7.97 -10.56
C GLY A 95 -9.88 8.29 -11.43
N THR A 96 -9.64 8.84 -12.62
CA THR A 96 -10.68 9.20 -13.57
C THR A 96 -11.37 7.91 -14.01
N LYS A 97 -12.67 7.85 -13.67
CA LYS A 97 -13.59 6.74 -13.90
C LYS A 97 -13.37 6.14 -15.30
N GLY A 98 -13.16 4.83 -15.39
CA GLY A 98 -13.04 4.06 -16.64
C GLY A 98 -11.62 3.72 -17.14
N TRP A 99 -10.61 4.60 -16.98
CA TRP A 99 -9.25 4.29 -17.47
C TRP A 99 -8.47 3.34 -16.54
N MET A 100 -8.55 3.59 -15.23
CA MET A 100 -7.92 2.72 -14.24
C MET A 100 -8.58 1.33 -14.23
N GLU A 101 -9.89 1.23 -14.46
CA GLU A 101 -10.63 -0.04 -14.48
C GLU A 101 -10.18 -1.02 -15.58
N ARG A 102 -9.49 -0.52 -16.63
CA ARG A 102 -8.96 -1.31 -17.75
C ARG A 102 -7.47 -1.65 -17.63
N ARG A 103 -6.80 -1.27 -16.53
CA ARG A 103 -5.38 -1.58 -16.28
C ARG A 103 -5.23 -2.92 -15.56
N LEU A 104 -4.22 -3.72 -15.96
CA LEU A 104 -3.84 -5.00 -15.31
C LEU A 104 -3.65 -4.90 -13.79
N LEU A 105 -3.49 -3.68 -13.28
CA LEU A 105 -3.43 -3.36 -11.86
C LEU A 105 -4.67 -3.84 -11.10
N PHE A 106 -5.87 -3.70 -11.67
CA PHE A 106 -7.12 -3.91 -10.94
C PHE A 106 -7.87 -5.19 -11.34
N TYR A 107 -8.63 -5.72 -10.39
CA TYR A 107 -9.44 -6.93 -10.52
C TYR A 107 -10.39 -6.93 -11.75
N GLY A 108 -10.99 -5.79 -12.10
CA GLY A 108 -12.02 -5.71 -13.15
C GLY A 108 -11.58 -6.11 -14.56
N VAL A 109 -10.27 -6.08 -14.85
CA VAL A 109 -9.70 -6.44 -16.17
C VAL A 109 -9.71 -7.92 -16.43
N TYR A 110 -9.57 -8.73 -15.39
CA TYR A 110 -9.51 -10.17 -15.52
C TYR A 110 -10.90 -10.67 -15.97
N GLN A 111 -10.94 -11.40 -17.08
CA GLN A 111 -12.18 -11.89 -17.69
C GLN A 111 -12.48 -13.31 -17.20
N ASN A 112 -13.77 -13.68 -17.13
CA ASN A 112 -14.19 -15.06 -16.90
C ASN A 112 -14.03 -15.89 -18.19
N LYS A 113 -12.79 -16.09 -18.64
CA LYS A 113 -12.47 -16.92 -19.80
C LYS A 113 -11.92 -18.26 -19.32
N THR A 114 -12.54 -19.32 -19.81
CA THR A 114 -11.99 -20.68 -19.78
C THR A 114 -11.24 -20.92 -21.09
N TYR A 115 -9.91 -20.97 -21.04
CA TYR A 115 -9.14 -21.32 -22.23
C TYR A 115 -9.01 -22.85 -22.31
N ASN A 116 -9.45 -23.45 -23.42
CA ASN A 116 -9.14 -24.83 -23.72
C ASN A 116 -7.74 -24.87 -24.34
N ALA A 117 -6.75 -25.35 -23.60
CA ALA A 117 -5.46 -25.68 -24.20
C ALA A 117 -5.69 -26.91 -25.11
N GLY A 118 -5.23 -26.85 -26.37
CA GLY A 118 -5.54 -27.87 -27.38
C GLY A 118 -5.17 -29.32 -27.02
N THR A 119 -5.78 -30.25 -27.75
CA THR A 119 -5.63 -31.74 -27.75
C THR A 119 -5.79 -32.51 -26.43
N HIS A 120 -5.45 -31.94 -25.27
CA HIS A 120 -5.73 -32.51 -23.95
C HIS A 120 -6.77 -31.64 -23.25
N ARG A 121 -7.74 -32.25 -22.55
CA ARG A 121 -8.89 -31.61 -21.86
C ARG A 121 -8.52 -30.65 -20.71
N ALA A 122 -7.46 -29.86 -20.82
CA ALA A 122 -7.02 -28.89 -19.82
C ALA A 122 -7.77 -27.56 -20.02
N VAL A 123 -8.76 -27.32 -19.18
CA VAL A 123 -9.53 -26.08 -19.12
C VAL A 123 -8.83 -25.12 -18.16
N TYR A 124 -8.20 -24.06 -18.66
CA TYR A 124 -7.65 -22.99 -17.82
C TYR A 124 -8.79 -22.08 -17.37
N ASN A 125 -9.19 -22.20 -16.10
CA ASN A 125 -10.17 -21.31 -15.49
C ASN A 125 -9.47 -20.12 -14.83
N MET A 126 -9.73 -18.91 -15.33
CA MET A 126 -9.10 -17.69 -14.83
C MET A 126 -9.44 -17.39 -13.35
N GLY A 127 -10.67 -17.67 -12.90
CA GLY A 127 -11.07 -17.45 -11.50
C GLY A 127 -10.32 -18.38 -10.54
N VAL A 128 -10.15 -19.65 -10.92
CA VAL A 128 -9.38 -20.62 -10.13
C VAL A 128 -7.91 -20.24 -10.08
N ALA A 129 -7.32 -19.89 -11.23
CA ALA A 129 -5.94 -19.42 -11.30
C ALA A 129 -5.73 -18.20 -10.38
N TYR A 130 -6.68 -17.26 -10.39
CA TYR A 130 -6.65 -16.07 -9.54
C TYR A 130 -6.66 -16.42 -8.04
N LEU A 131 -7.60 -17.23 -7.56
CA LEU A 131 -7.65 -17.65 -6.15
C LEU A 131 -6.41 -18.44 -5.75
N SER A 132 -5.94 -19.34 -6.62
CA SER A 132 -4.77 -20.17 -6.34
C SER A 132 -3.48 -19.33 -6.21
N ALA A 133 -3.29 -18.33 -7.06
CA ALA A 133 -2.14 -17.42 -6.99
C ALA A 133 -2.14 -16.60 -5.71
N ILE A 134 -3.33 -16.11 -5.30
CA ILE A 134 -3.51 -15.38 -4.04
C ILE A 134 -3.20 -16.30 -2.86
N PHE A 135 -3.83 -17.47 -2.81
CA PHE A 135 -3.61 -18.47 -1.77
C PHE A 135 -2.13 -18.82 -1.65
N LEU A 136 -1.45 -19.13 -2.77
CA LEU A 136 -0.03 -19.44 -2.79
C LEU A 136 0.82 -18.30 -2.24
N THR A 137 0.52 -17.05 -2.61
CA THR A 137 1.25 -15.87 -2.14
C THR A 137 1.08 -15.66 -0.63
N PHE A 138 -0.13 -15.85 -0.11
CA PHE A 138 -0.42 -15.82 1.33
C PHE A 138 0.31 -16.95 2.06
N THR A 139 0.23 -18.20 1.58
CA THR A 139 0.93 -19.34 2.19
C THR A 139 2.45 -19.14 2.22
N ILE A 140 3.06 -18.68 1.13
CA ILE A 140 4.50 -18.37 1.09
C ILE A 140 4.83 -17.28 2.12
N SER A 141 4.03 -16.20 2.17
CA SER A 141 4.22 -15.12 3.14
C SER A 141 4.14 -15.64 4.57
N PHE A 142 3.17 -16.49 4.88
CA PHE A 142 2.99 -17.09 6.20
C PHE A 142 4.17 -17.97 6.61
N ILE A 143 4.63 -18.86 5.71
CA ILE A 143 5.79 -19.73 5.95
C ILE A 143 7.05 -18.88 6.21
N LEU A 144 7.27 -17.82 5.43
CA LEU A 144 8.41 -16.92 5.60
C LEU A 144 8.34 -16.17 6.94
N ILE A 145 7.16 -15.69 7.35
CA ILE A 145 6.96 -15.03 8.64
C ILE A 145 7.24 -16.00 9.79
N ILE A 146 6.68 -17.21 9.75
CA ILE A 146 6.90 -18.22 10.79
C ILE A 146 8.38 -18.60 10.89
N LYS A 147 9.03 -18.91 9.75
CA LYS A 147 10.45 -19.28 9.73
C LYS A 147 11.33 -18.19 10.36
N ASN A 148 11.06 -16.93 10.03
CA ASN A 148 11.78 -15.79 10.59
C ASN A 148 11.43 -15.55 12.07
N SER A 149 10.16 -15.74 12.45
CA SER A 149 9.70 -15.61 13.84
C SER A 149 10.35 -16.66 14.74
N VAL A 150 10.35 -17.94 14.34
CA VAL A 150 10.99 -19.03 15.10
C VAL A 150 12.50 -18.82 15.23
N LYS A 151 13.18 -18.40 14.15
CA LYS A 151 14.61 -18.06 14.20
C LYS A 151 14.90 -16.96 15.23
N ASN A 152 14.09 -15.89 15.21
CA ASN A 152 14.23 -14.77 16.14
C ASN A 152 13.82 -15.13 17.58
N PHE A 153 12.84 -16.02 17.74
CA PHE A 153 12.41 -16.50 19.04
C PHE A 153 13.49 -17.36 19.70
N LYS A 154 14.11 -18.30 18.95
CA LYS A 154 15.25 -19.09 19.45
C LYS A 154 16.42 -18.20 19.85
N ALA A 155 16.74 -17.17 19.05
CA ALA A 155 17.78 -16.20 19.39
C ALA A 155 17.42 -15.34 20.63
N SER A 156 16.14 -15.05 20.85
CA SER A 156 15.66 -14.24 21.98
C SER A 156 15.47 -15.03 23.27
N HIS A 157 15.12 -16.33 23.20
CA HIS A 157 14.92 -17.19 24.37
C HIS A 157 16.23 -17.68 25.01
N GLY A 158 17.38 -17.45 24.35
CA GLY A 158 18.70 -17.69 24.92
C GLY A 158 19.12 -16.69 26.01
N VAL A 159 18.31 -15.67 26.32
CA VAL A 159 18.65 -14.64 27.32
C VAL A 159 18.08 -15.02 28.69
N GLU A 160 18.85 -15.87 29.37
CA GLU A 160 19.02 -16.12 30.80
C GLU A 160 17.95 -15.75 31.86
N LYS A 161 17.74 -16.71 32.77
CA LYS A 161 17.19 -16.51 34.13
C LYS A 161 17.94 -15.36 34.83
N SER A 162 17.22 -14.51 35.57
CA SER A 162 17.71 -13.23 36.11
C SER A 162 19.03 -13.29 36.88
N VAL A 163 19.32 -14.38 37.59
CA VAL A 163 20.56 -14.56 38.36
C VAL A 163 21.77 -14.74 37.44
N ALA A 164 21.62 -15.54 36.38
CA ALA A 164 22.68 -15.78 35.42
C ALA A 164 22.97 -14.54 34.56
N LYS A 165 21.94 -13.69 34.31
CA LYS A 165 22.08 -12.41 33.59
C LYS A 165 23.09 -11.46 34.26
N PHE A 166 23.05 -11.29 35.58
CA PHE A 166 24.00 -10.42 36.28
C PHE A 166 25.39 -11.05 36.36
N ALA A 167 25.47 -12.34 36.65
CA ALA A 167 26.74 -13.07 36.68
C ALA A 167 27.45 -12.98 35.33
N ASN A 168 26.77 -13.24 34.21
CA ASN A 168 27.35 -13.13 32.88
C ASN A 168 27.75 -11.71 32.50
N LYS A 169 27.02 -10.68 32.95
CA LYS A 169 27.42 -9.29 32.70
C LYS A 169 28.67 -8.90 33.48
N VAL A 170 28.75 -9.28 34.76
CA VAL A 170 29.88 -8.92 35.62
C VAL A 170 31.13 -9.72 35.23
N PHE A 171 31.00 -11.03 35.03
CA PHE A 171 32.14 -11.92 34.77
C PHE A 171 32.45 -12.10 33.28
N GLY A 172 31.45 -12.05 32.40
CA GLY A 172 31.59 -12.25 30.95
C GLY A 172 31.43 -10.98 30.10
N GLY A 173 31.11 -9.82 30.69
CA GLY A 173 30.86 -8.58 29.94
C GLY A 173 32.12 -7.82 29.51
N TRP A 174 33.28 -8.17 30.07
CA TRP A 174 34.56 -7.54 29.76
C TRP A 174 35.22 -8.16 28.53
N ASP A 175 35.65 -7.32 27.60
CA ASP A 175 36.41 -7.74 26.42
C ASP A 175 37.90 -7.53 26.67
N TYR A 176 38.63 -8.64 26.84
CA TYR A 176 40.06 -8.64 27.10
C TYR A 176 40.92 -8.28 25.88
N CYS A 177 40.32 -8.17 24.68
CA CYS A 177 41.03 -7.73 23.48
C CYS A 177 41.23 -6.22 23.41
N ILE A 178 40.64 -5.44 24.32
CA ILE A 178 40.74 -3.97 24.34
C ILE A 178 42.12 -3.56 24.87
N LYS A 179 43.00 -3.15 23.96
CA LYS A 179 44.36 -2.66 24.29
C LYS A 179 44.40 -1.16 24.60
N GLU A 180 43.45 -0.39 24.08
CA GLU A 180 43.46 1.07 24.20
C GLU A 180 42.75 1.55 25.49
N LYS A 181 43.43 2.40 26.27
CA LYS A 181 42.94 2.91 27.56
C LYS A 181 41.64 3.73 27.44
N LYS A 182 41.47 4.50 26.36
CA LYS A 182 40.22 5.27 26.10
C LYS A 182 39.03 4.34 25.86
N SER A 183 39.21 3.33 25.01
CA SER A 183 38.22 2.31 24.70
C SER A 183 37.86 1.47 25.92
N ALA A 184 38.84 1.13 26.77
CA ALA A 184 38.61 0.44 28.04
C ALA A 184 37.78 1.28 29.02
N LYS A 185 38.07 2.59 29.16
CA LYS A 185 37.28 3.50 29.98
C LYS A 185 35.85 3.64 29.48
N SER A 186 35.67 3.73 28.16
CA SER A 186 34.33 3.76 27.55
C SER A 186 33.56 2.47 27.81
N ARG A 187 34.19 1.31 27.61
CA ARG A 187 33.57 -0.01 27.86
C ARG A 187 33.16 -0.18 29.32
N LYS A 188 34.01 0.24 30.26
CA LYS A 188 33.70 0.24 31.70
C LYS A 188 32.48 1.11 31.99
N ASN A 189 32.40 2.31 31.43
CA ASN A 189 31.26 3.20 31.62
C ASN A 189 29.97 2.60 31.04
N ILE A 190 30.03 1.96 29.88
CA ILE A 190 28.87 1.28 29.27
C ILE A 190 28.37 0.15 30.19
N LEU A 191 29.29 -0.68 30.71
CA LEU A 191 28.93 -1.77 31.61
C LEU A 191 28.32 -1.26 32.92
N TYR A 192 28.89 -0.19 33.49
CA TYR A 192 28.36 0.47 34.67
C TYR A 192 26.93 0.99 34.45
N LEU A 193 26.70 1.71 33.34
CA LEU A 193 25.38 2.25 33.00
C LEU A 193 24.35 1.12 32.79
N ASP A 194 24.72 0.03 32.12
CA ASP A 194 23.82 -1.08 31.85
C ASP A 194 23.48 -1.90 33.12
N LEU A 195 24.41 -2.00 34.07
CA LEU A 195 24.15 -2.61 35.39
C LEU A 195 23.28 -1.71 36.28
N ALA A 196 23.59 -0.40 36.32
CA ALA A 196 22.80 0.57 37.07
C ALA A 196 21.35 0.61 36.58
N ALA A 197 21.13 0.65 35.25
CA ALA A 197 19.81 0.63 34.65
C ALA A 197 19.02 -0.65 34.99
N ASP A 198 19.65 -1.83 34.89
CA ASP A 198 19.01 -3.10 35.25
C ASP A 198 18.65 -3.15 36.76
N LEU A 199 19.48 -2.58 37.64
CA LEU A 199 19.24 -2.56 39.09
C LEU A 199 18.11 -1.58 39.46
N GLU A 200 18.06 -0.43 38.79
CA GLU A 200 16.98 0.54 38.93
C GLU A 200 15.64 -0.03 38.47
N GLU A 201 15.61 -0.78 37.36
CA GLU A 201 14.43 -1.48 36.88
C GLU A 201 13.88 -2.46 37.94
N ILE A 202 14.75 -3.25 38.56
CA ILE A 202 14.36 -4.19 39.63
C ILE A 202 13.81 -3.45 40.85
N ASN A 203 14.50 -2.38 41.27
CA ASN A 203 14.06 -1.58 42.41
C ASN A 203 12.71 -0.90 42.14
N ARG A 204 12.46 -0.45 40.90
CA ARG A 204 11.17 0.09 40.48
C ARG A 204 10.08 -0.99 40.53
N ILE A 205 10.33 -2.20 40.03
CA ILE A 205 9.37 -3.31 40.09
C ILE A 205 9.02 -3.68 41.54
N LYS A 206 10.02 -3.70 42.44
CA LYS A 206 9.79 -3.93 43.87
C LYS A 206 8.87 -2.86 44.48
N ARG A 207 9.15 -1.57 44.21
CA ARG A 207 8.32 -0.44 44.65
C ARG A 207 6.89 -0.52 44.14
N LEU A 208 6.68 -0.93 42.88
CA LEU A 208 5.34 -1.10 42.30
C LEU A 208 4.54 -2.23 42.98
N LYS A 209 5.21 -3.30 43.43
CA LYS A 209 4.56 -4.42 44.13
C LYS A 209 4.22 -4.10 45.58
N SER A 210 5.05 -3.31 46.25
CA SER A 210 4.92 -2.96 47.67
C SER A 210 3.95 -1.81 47.97
N ARG A 211 3.13 -1.37 47.01
CA ARG A 211 2.18 -0.25 47.21
C ARG A 211 1.03 -0.61 48.18
N PRO A 212 0.61 0.33 49.05
CA PRO A 212 -0.56 0.14 49.92
C PRO A 212 -1.85 0.01 49.09
N TRP A 213 -2.89 -0.57 49.70
CA TRP A 213 -4.14 -0.86 49.00
C TRP A 213 -4.91 0.38 48.54
N SER A 214 -4.83 1.50 49.26
CA SER A 214 -5.47 2.77 48.87
C SER A 214 -4.91 3.34 47.58
N GLU A 215 -3.58 3.46 47.47
CA GLU A 215 -2.90 3.90 46.25
C GLU A 215 -3.12 2.95 45.07
N LYS A 216 -3.29 1.64 45.34
CA LYS A 216 -3.65 0.67 44.30
C LYS A 216 -5.04 0.97 43.73
N ILE A 217 -6.02 1.27 44.57
CA ILE A 217 -7.38 1.57 44.12
C ILE A 217 -7.39 2.84 43.26
N GLU A 218 -6.72 3.91 43.71
CA GLU A 218 -6.57 5.15 42.94
C GLU A 218 -5.92 4.90 41.57
N LEU A 219 -4.83 4.12 41.54
CA LEU A 219 -4.14 3.75 40.30
C LEU A 219 -5.04 2.94 39.36
N TYR A 220 -5.80 1.97 39.88
CA TYR A 220 -6.71 1.17 39.06
C TYR A 220 -7.88 1.99 38.52
N LEU A 221 -8.42 2.93 39.30
CA LEU A 221 -9.43 3.87 38.84
C LEU A 221 -8.89 4.78 37.74
N MET A 222 -7.69 5.35 37.92
CA MET A 222 -7.04 6.17 36.89
C MET A 222 -6.79 5.36 35.61
N ARG A 223 -6.33 4.11 35.72
CA ARG A 223 -6.18 3.21 34.57
C ARG A 223 -7.52 2.92 33.90
N LEU A 224 -8.59 2.71 34.66
CA LEU A 224 -9.91 2.49 34.09
C LEU A 224 -10.37 3.72 33.28
N VAL A 225 -10.21 4.92 33.83
CA VAL A 225 -10.52 6.18 33.12
C VAL A 225 -9.69 6.33 31.84
N ILE A 226 -8.38 6.10 31.91
CA ILE A 226 -7.49 6.21 30.74
C ILE A 226 -7.83 5.16 29.69
N ASN A 227 -8.12 3.92 30.07
CA ASN A 227 -8.51 2.88 29.11
C ASN A 227 -9.87 3.15 28.46
N ILE A 228 -10.84 3.70 29.21
CA ILE A 228 -12.11 4.18 28.64
C ILE A 228 -11.85 5.30 27.63
N LEU A 229 -11.01 6.29 27.98
CA LEU A 229 -10.64 7.38 27.08
C LEU A 229 -9.98 6.86 25.79
N ILE A 230 -9.13 5.83 25.90
CA ILE A 230 -8.48 5.19 24.75
C ILE A 230 -9.49 4.50 23.85
N ILE A 231 -10.47 3.78 24.42
CA ILE A 231 -11.55 3.16 23.65
C ILE A 231 -12.38 4.24 22.93
N ILE A 232 -12.73 5.33 23.61
CA ILE A 232 -13.44 6.46 23.01
C ILE A 232 -12.63 7.07 21.86
N LEU A 233 -11.32 7.26 22.04
CA LEU A 233 -10.46 7.81 21.00
C LEU A 233 -10.34 6.87 19.79
N LEU A 234 -10.24 5.56 20.02
CA LEU A 234 -10.23 4.54 18.97
C LEU A 234 -11.56 4.52 18.21
N MET A 235 -12.70 4.43 18.91
CA MET A 235 -14.03 4.44 18.28
C MET A 235 -14.28 5.75 17.55
N GLY A 236 -13.96 6.89 18.17
CA GLY A 236 -14.08 8.21 17.54
C GLY A 236 -13.24 8.35 16.26
N SER A 237 -12.05 7.76 16.24
CA SER A 237 -11.20 7.75 15.04
C SER A 237 -11.82 6.94 13.90
N LEU A 238 -12.41 5.77 14.20
CA LEU A 238 -13.11 4.93 13.21
C LEU A 238 -14.39 5.61 12.70
N SER A 239 -15.17 6.22 13.60
CA SER A 239 -16.37 6.99 13.22
C SER A 239 -16.04 8.20 12.37
N LEU A 240 -14.94 8.92 12.65
CA LEU A 240 -14.49 10.05 11.84
C LEU A 240 -14.09 9.62 10.43
N ILE A 241 -13.43 8.46 10.30
CA ILE A 241 -13.14 7.84 9.00
C ILE A 241 -14.44 7.49 8.27
N GLY A 242 -15.44 6.96 8.98
CA GLY A 242 -16.75 6.67 8.43
C GLY A 242 -17.46 7.91 7.88
N PHE A 243 -17.55 8.95 8.70
CA PHE A 243 -18.10 10.24 8.28
C PHE A 243 -17.37 10.83 7.07
N ALA A 244 -16.03 10.78 7.07
CA ALA A 244 -15.23 11.22 5.92
C ALA A 244 -15.55 10.42 4.65
N THR A 245 -15.76 9.10 4.79
CA THR A 245 -16.08 8.19 3.69
C THR A 245 -17.48 8.45 3.12
N GLU A 246 -18.47 8.68 3.99
CA GLU A 246 -19.82 9.07 3.59
C GLU A 246 -19.82 10.41 2.85
N ARG A 247 -19.04 11.39 3.33
CA ARG A 247 -18.87 12.67 2.64
C ARG A 247 -18.20 12.51 1.28
N MET A 248 -17.16 11.68 1.18
CA MET A 248 -16.53 11.34 -0.09
C MET A 248 -17.56 10.76 -1.07
N ILE A 249 -18.43 9.85 -0.60
CA ILE A 249 -19.49 9.25 -1.42
C ILE A 249 -20.49 10.32 -1.86
N HIS A 250 -21.05 11.08 -0.93
CA HIS A 250 -22.08 12.08 -1.19
C HIS A 250 -21.64 13.15 -2.19
N TYR A 251 -20.43 13.69 -2.05
CA TYR A 251 -19.92 14.74 -2.94
C TYR A 251 -19.39 14.24 -4.30
N ASP A 252 -19.20 12.92 -4.47
CA ASP A 252 -18.79 12.38 -5.78
C ASP A 252 -19.95 12.32 -6.81
N ASP A 253 -21.20 12.45 -6.36
CA ASP A 253 -22.40 12.50 -7.22
C ASP A 253 -22.92 13.92 -7.49
N GLN A 254 -22.49 14.93 -6.73
CA GLN A 254 -22.93 16.31 -6.93
C GLN A 254 -22.12 17.03 -8.04
N PRO A 255 -22.74 17.98 -8.77
CA PRO A 255 -22.06 18.79 -9.78
C PRO A 255 -21.21 19.88 -9.11
N LEU A 256 -20.08 19.49 -8.51
CA LEU A 256 -19.09 20.40 -7.95
C LEU A 256 -18.02 20.78 -8.99
N SER A 257 -17.27 21.84 -8.70
CA SER A 257 -16.03 22.16 -9.45
C SER A 257 -15.04 21.00 -9.38
N GLU A 258 -14.23 20.83 -10.42
CA GLU A 258 -13.27 19.72 -10.52
C GLU A 258 -12.28 19.69 -9.34
N SER A 259 -11.85 20.86 -8.87
CA SER A 259 -10.94 21.00 -7.72
C SER A 259 -11.58 20.56 -6.41
N ALA A 260 -12.85 20.92 -6.18
CA ALA A 260 -13.56 20.53 -4.96
C ALA A 260 -13.84 19.02 -4.95
N ARG A 261 -14.25 18.45 -6.09
CA ARG A 261 -14.41 16.99 -6.24
C ARG A 261 -13.12 16.24 -5.96
N PHE A 262 -11.99 16.74 -6.49
CA PHE A 262 -10.68 16.16 -6.22
C PHE A 262 -10.38 16.16 -4.72
N PHE A 263 -10.58 17.28 -4.03
CA PHE A 263 -10.36 17.36 -2.59
C PHE A 263 -11.18 16.32 -1.82
N TYR A 264 -12.50 16.26 -2.04
CA TYR A 264 -13.40 15.34 -1.35
C TYR A 264 -13.08 13.86 -1.62
N GLN A 265 -12.56 13.53 -2.81
CA GLN A 265 -12.13 12.17 -3.14
C GLN A 265 -10.96 11.67 -2.26
N TYR A 266 -10.18 12.60 -1.69
CA TYR A 266 -8.99 12.30 -0.90
C TYR A 266 -9.18 12.46 0.61
N VAL A 267 -10.32 13.01 1.04
CA VAL A 267 -10.60 13.30 2.46
C VAL A 267 -10.43 12.08 3.38
N PRO A 268 -10.98 10.88 3.09
CA PRO A 268 -10.83 9.73 3.99
C PRO A 268 -9.38 9.28 4.19
N PHE A 269 -8.55 9.41 3.16
CA PHE A 269 -7.14 9.02 3.23
C PHE A 269 -6.30 10.04 3.98
N LEU A 270 -6.60 11.33 3.80
CA LEU A 270 -5.99 12.41 4.56
C LEU A 270 -6.36 12.30 6.04
N THR A 271 -7.64 12.03 6.36
CA THR A 271 -8.07 11.84 7.76
C THR A 271 -7.39 10.63 8.38
N MET A 272 -7.31 9.48 7.69
CA MET A 272 -6.56 8.31 8.17
C MET A 272 -5.09 8.63 8.45
N SER A 273 -4.40 9.27 7.51
CA SER A 273 -2.98 9.59 7.67
C SER A 273 -2.75 10.54 8.85
N MET A 274 -3.63 11.54 9.03
CA MET A 274 -3.59 12.44 10.19
C MET A 274 -3.88 11.72 11.51
N LEU A 275 -4.89 10.85 11.56
CA LEU A 275 -5.20 10.06 12.75
C LEU A 275 -4.03 9.14 13.14
N ASN A 276 -3.44 8.44 12.17
CA ASN A 276 -2.28 7.57 12.35
C ASN A 276 -1.01 8.32 12.80
N LEU A 277 -0.97 9.65 12.62
CA LEU A 277 0.11 10.51 13.09
C LEU A 277 -0.15 11.08 14.49
N VAL A 278 -1.37 11.54 14.74
CA VAL A 278 -1.74 12.30 15.96
C VAL A 278 -2.10 11.35 17.11
N VAL A 279 -2.96 10.36 16.87
CA VAL A 279 -3.49 9.49 17.93
C VAL A 279 -2.39 8.71 18.66
N PRO A 280 -1.38 8.12 17.98
CA PRO A 280 -0.28 7.48 18.70
C PRO A 280 0.53 8.41 19.60
N LYS A 281 0.63 9.72 19.28
CA LYS A 281 1.28 10.69 20.16
C LYS A 281 0.43 10.96 21.41
N VAL A 282 -0.90 10.97 21.27
CA VAL A 282 -1.82 11.07 22.40
C VAL A 282 -1.69 9.84 23.30
N PHE A 283 -1.67 8.62 22.73
CA PHE A 283 -1.45 7.39 23.50
C PHE A 283 -0.15 7.44 24.32
N GLN A 284 0.94 7.95 23.74
CA GLN A 284 2.19 8.10 24.47
C GLN A 284 2.06 8.98 25.71
N ARG A 285 1.38 10.12 25.59
CA ARG A 285 1.13 11.00 26.75
C ARG A 285 0.17 10.39 27.77
N LEU A 286 -0.81 9.61 27.32
CA LEU A 286 -1.75 8.95 28.22
C LEU A 286 -1.10 7.83 29.03
N VAL A 287 -0.16 7.07 28.45
CA VAL A 287 0.52 5.97 29.15
C VAL A 287 1.44 6.47 30.26
N GLU A 288 2.02 7.67 30.12
CA GLU A 288 2.84 8.29 31.18
C GLU A 288 2.08 8.40 32.51
N PHE A 289 0.75 8.56 32.47
CA PHE A 289 -0.11 8.61 33.67
C PHE A 289 -0.49 7.24 34.24
N GLU A 290 -0.36 6.14 33.49
CA GLU A 290 -0.74 4.79 33.95
C GLU A 290 0.35 4.14 34.85
N GLU A 291 1.51 4.80 35.01
CA GLU A 291 2.68 4.41 35.80
C GLU A 291 3.11 2.95 35.59
N TYR A 292 3.13 2.50 34.34
CA TYR A 292 3.61 1.17 33.99
C TYR A 292 5.14 1.07 34.05
N THR A 293 5.66 -0.17 34.00
CA THR A 293 7.10 -0.37 33.78
C THR A 293 7.48 0.12 32.39
N HIS A 294 8.69 0.67 32.24
CA HIS A 294 9.14 1.26 30.97
C HIS A 294 9.03 0.27 29.80
N GLU A 295 9.37 -1.01 30.02
CA GLU A 295 9.21 -2.03 28.98
C GLU A 295 7.75 -2.27 28.60
N PHE A 296 6.83 -2.30 29.57
CA PHE A 296 5.41 -2.52 29.31
C PHE A 296 4.76 -1.31 28.66
N GLU A 297 5.12 -0.10 29.08
CA GLU A 297 4.68 1.16 28.49
C GLU A 297 4.99 1.23 26.99
N ILE A 298 6.22 0.91 26.57
CA ILE A 298 6.58 0.89 25.14
C ILE A 298 5.71 -0.15 24.42
N LYS A 299 5.58 -1.36 24.96
CA LYS A 299 4.83 -2.46 24.34
C LYS A 299 3.34 -2.09 24.18
N LEU A 300 2.73 -1.55 25.23
CA LEU A 300 1.33 -1.16 25.26
C LEU A 300 1.04 -0.03 24.26
N ASN A 301 1.90 0.99 24.23
CA ASN A 301 1.83 2.08 23.26
C ASN A 301 1.95 1.58 21.81
N LEU A 302 2.88 0.64 21.56
CA LEU A 302 3.01 0.03 20.25
C LEU A 302 1.74 -0.73 19.87
N VAL A 303 1.21 -1.58 20.75
CA VAL A 303 -0.01 -2.36 20.49
C VAL A 303 -1.19 -1.45 20.18
N ARG A 304 -1.45 -0.42 21.00
CA ARG A 304 -2.55 0.54 20.78
C ARG A 304 -2.40 1.28 19.44
N SER A 305 -1.19 1.70 19.09
CA SER A 305 -0.89 2.36 17.80
C SER A 305 -1.08 1.42 16.60
N ILE A 306 -0.64 0.17 16.72
CA ILE A 306 -0.78 -0.84 15.67
C ILE A 306 -2.26 -1.16 15.45
N LEU A 307 -3.03 -1.38 16.52
CA LEU A 307 -4.46 -1.70 16.42
C LEU A 307 -5.23 -0.63 15.63
N LEU A 308 -4.98 0.65 15.89
CA LEU A 308 -5.57 1.74 15.13
C LEU A 308 -5.24 1.67 13.63
N ARG A 309 -3.95 1.48 13.31
CA ARG A 309 -3.47 1.43 11.93
C ARG A 309 -4.05 0.27 11.14
N LEU A 310 -4.18 -0.89 11.78
CA LEU A 310 -4.77 -2.09 11.17
C LEU A 310 -6.30 -1.98 11.05
N ALA A 311 -6.98 -1.40 12.04
CA ALA A 311 -8.43 -1.24 12.03
C ALA A 311 -8.92 -0.20 11.00
N SER A 312 -8.16 0.87 10.77
CA SER A 312 -8.53 1.96 9.86
C SER A 312 -8.88 1.51 8.42
N PRO A 313 -8.03 0.75 7.68
CA PRO A 313 -8.36 0.29 6.34
C PRO A 313 -9.50 -0.75 6.34
N ILE A 314 -9.64 -1.54 7.40
CA ILE A 314 -10.74 -2.51 7.54
C ILE A 314 -12.08 -1.76 7.67
N ALA A 315 -12.14 -0.74 8.54
CA ALA A 315 -13.33 0.09 8.71
C ALA A 315 -13.71 0.81 7.41
N LEU A 316 -12.74 1.32 6.64
CA LEU A 316 -12.99 1.90 5.33
C LEU A 316 -13.71 0.93 4.40
N ILE A 317 -13.18 -0.29 4.23
CA ILE A 317 -13.79 -1.27 3.33
C ILE A 317 -15.16 -1.70 3.85
N ALA A 318 -15.31 -1.92 5.16
CA ALA A 318 -16.60 -2.29 5.75
C ALA A 318 -17.67 -1.23 5.45
N ILE A 319 -17.35 0.05 5.67
CA ILE A 319 -18.28 1.16 5.41
C ILE A 319 -18.55 1.31 3.92
N LEU A 320 -17.52 1.21 3.08
CA LEU A 320 -17.69 1.20 1.63
C LEU A 320 -18.60 0.04 1.18
N TYR A 321 -18.43 -1.16 1.74
CA TYR A 321 -19.24 -2.31 1.42
C TYR A 321 -20.70 -2.11 1.82
N VAL A 322 -20.97 -1.69 3.07
CA VAL A 322 -22.33 -1.41 3.55
C VAL A 322 -23.01 -0.35 2.67
N GLN A 323 -22.32 0.76 2.40
CA GLN A 323 -22.87 1.88 1.63
C GLN A 323 -23.02 1.57 0.13
N LEU A 324 -22.20 0.70 -0.44
CA LEU A 324 -22.22 0.37 -1.87
C LEU A 324 -23.01 -0.91 -2.21
N VAL A 325 -23.17 -1.83 -1.26
CA VAL A 325 -23.70 -3.18 -1.52
C VAL A 325 -24.94 -3.47 -0.67
N GLU A 326 -24.95 -3.14 0.62
CA GLU A 326 -26.08 -3.49 1.52
C GLU A 326 -27.16 -2.42 1.60
N GLY A 327 -26.83 -1.14 1.44
CA GLY A 327 -27.74 -0.01 1.68
C GLY A 327 -28.85 0.23 0.64
N ILE A 328 -29.31 -0.79 -0.09
CA ILE A 328 -30.27 -0.60 -1.18
C ILE A 328 -31.40 -1.63 -1.12
N ASP A 329 -32.55 -1.16 -0.62
CA ASP A 329 -33.80 -1.92 -0.62
C ASP A 329 -34.23 -2.34 -2.04
N THR A 330 -34.72 -3.58 -2.05
CA THR A 330 -35.57 -4.26 -3.04
C THR A 330 -36.52 -3.27 -3.72
N ASP A 331 -36.38 -2.96 -5.01
CA ASP A 331 -37.24 -3.62 -6.01
C ASP A 331 -36.66 -3.58 -7.45
N ASP A 332 -35.62 -2.80 -7.71
CA ASP A 332 -35.15 -2.58 -9.08
C ASP A 332 -33.82 -3.29 -9.35
N ARG A 333 -33.90 -4.57 -9.74
CA ARG A 333 -32.76 -5.37 -10.19
C ARG A 333 -32.45 -5.04 -11.65
N THR A 334 -31.93 -3.84 -11.92
CA THR A 334 -31.09 -3.64 -13.09
C THR A 334 -29.81 -4.45 -12.87
N ARG A 335 -29.82 -5.65 -13.44
CA ARG A 335 -28.71 -6.62 -13.43
C ARG A 335 -27.52 -6.07 -14.20
N CYS A 336 -26.77 -5.16 -13.61
CA CYS A 336 -25.34 -4.88 -13.82
C CYS A 336 -24.98 -3.60 -13.05
N GLY A 337 -24.41 -3.74 -11.85
CA GLY A 337 -23.81 -2.60 -11.13
C GLY A 337 -24.74 -1.97 -10.10
N ASN A 338 -24.16 -1.72 -8.93
CA ASN A 338 -24.67 -0.87 -7.86
C ASN A 338 -25.52 0.33 -8.39
N LYS A 339 -26.73 0.57 -7.83
CA LYS A 339 -27.70 1.59 -8.29
C LYS A 339 -27.14 3.02 -8.38
N ARG A 340 -26.00 3.30 -7.72
CA ARG A 340 -25.27 4.57 -7.86
C ARG A 340 -24.87 4.88 -9.31
N TRP A 341 -24.66 3.85 -10.11
CA TRP A 341 -24.18 3.99 -11.48
C TRP A 341 -25.33 3.73 -12.44
N LYS A 342 -26.18 4.75 -12.62
CA LYS A 342 -27.14 4.75 -13.73
C LYS A 342 -26.39 4.41 -15.02
N GLU A 343 -27.01 3.54 -15.82
CA GLU A 343 -26.56 3.16 -17.15
C GLU A 343 -26.51 4.41 -18.02
N ASP A 344 -25.39 5.11 -17.98
CA ASP A 344 -25.14 6.22 -18.87
C ASP A 344 -24.79 5.59 -20.23
N GLN A 345 -25.80 5.50 -21.09
CA GLN A 345 -25.76 4.88 -22.42
C GLN A 345 -24.63 5.43 -23.31
N ASN A 346 -24.06 6.59 -22.95
CA ASN A 346 -22.95 7.22 -23.68
C ASN A 346 -21.54 6.91 -23.15
N SER A 347 -21.37 6.24 -22.00
CA SER A 347 -20.04 6.03 -21.42
C SER A 347 -19.56 4.57 -21.32
N GLY A 348 -20.42 3.56 -21.39
CA GLY A 348 -19.99 2.14 -21.45
C GLY A 348 -19.10 1.69 -20.29
N ILE A 349 -19.13 2.39 -19.14
CA ILE A 349 -18.27 2.12 -17.99
C ILE A 349 -19.01 1.22 -17.01
N VAL A 350 -18.75 -0.08 -17.10
CA VAL A 350 -19.25 -1.08 -16.16
C VAL A 350 -18.45 -1.01 -14.85
N LYS A 351 -19.09 -0.58 -13.76
CA LYS A 351 -18.41 -0.33 -12.48
C LYS A 351 -18.52 -1.52 -11.52
N CYS A 352 -17.37 -1.91 -10.99
CA CYS A 352 -17.19 -2.99 -10.00
C CYS A 352 -17.03 -2.41 -8.61
N TRP A 353 -17.62 -3.04 -7.60
CA TRP A 353 -17.27 -2.68 -6.23
C TRP A 353 -15.84 -3.15 -5.86
N GLU A 354 -15.39 -4.32 -6.35
CA GLU A 354 -14.05 -4.85 -6.06
C GLU A 354 -12.95 -3.96 -6.60
N THR A 355 -13.11 -3.51 -7.85
CA THR A 355 -12.16 -2.58 -8.47
C THR A 355 -12.19 -1.21 -7.79
N TYR A 356 -13.38 -0.75 -7.38
CA TYR A 356 -13.50 0.50 -6.63
C TYR A 356 -12.78 0.43 -5.28
N VAL A 357 -12.92 -0.67 -4.55
CA VAL A 357 -12.18 -0.94 -3.31
C VAL A 357 -10.67 -0.95 -3.58
N GLY A 358 -10.22 -1.66 -4.62
CA GLY A 358 -8.82 -1.65 -5.04
C GLY A 358 -8.27 -0.25 -5.35
N GLN A 359 -9.09 0.62 -5.96
CA GLN A 359 -8.74 2.02 -6.20
C GLN A 359 -8.59 2.82 -4.91
N GLN A 360 -9.41 2.57 -3.88
CA GLN A 360 -9.28 3.25 -2.60
C GLN A 360 -8.00 2.83 -1.87
N ILE A 361 -7.67 1.53 -1.86
CA ILE A 361 -6.42 1.04 -1.26
C ILE A 361 -5.20 1.60 -1.99
N TYR A 362 -5.26 1.66 -3.33
CA TYR A 362 -4.23 2.30 -4.14
C TYR A 362 -4.02 3.77 -3.75
N LYS A 363 -5.10 4.56 -3.70
CA LYS A 363 -5.04 5.98 -3.29
C LYS A 363 -4.49 6.13 -1.87
N LEU A 364 -4.88 5.26 -0.95
CA LEU A 364 -4.38 5.26 0.42
C LEU A 364 -2.84 5.12 0.47
N ILE A 365 -2.25 4.17 -0.27
CA ILE A 365 -0.79 3.98 -0.31
C ILE A 365 -0.09 5.21 -0.90
N ILE A 366 -0.65 5.80 -1.96
CA ILE A 366 -0.08 7.00 -2.59
C ILE A 366 -0.14 8.19 -1.63
N VAL A 367 -1.29 8.45 -1.01
CA VAL A 367 -1.47 9.52 -0.03
C VAL A 367 -0.55 9.34 1.16
N ASP A 368 -0.40 8.11 1.67
CA ASP A 368 0.50 7.82 2.79
C ASP A 368 1.97 8.11 2.41
N THR A 369 2.37 7.73 1.19
CA THR A 369 3.71 8.09 0.66
C THR A 369 3.91 9.60 0.64
N PHE A 370 2.95 10.35 0.10
CA PHE A 370 3.02 11.81 0.05
C PHE A 370 3.00 12.44 1.44
N ALA A 371 2.17 11.93 2.35
CA ALA A 371 2.08 12.42 3.72
C ALA A 371 3.39 12.23 4.47
N VAL A 372 4.04 11.06 4.36
CA VAL A 372 5.36 10.81 4.96
C VAL A 372 6.40 11.78 4.41
N VAL A 373 6.46 11.96 3.09
CA VAL A 373 7.38 12.92 2.45
C VAL A 373 7.11 14.35 2.94
N PHE A 374 5.84 14.75 2.98
CA PHE A 374 5.39 16.07 3.42
C PHE A 374 5.78 16.33 4.88
N ILE A 375 5.47 15.40 5.79
CA ILE A 375 5.82 15.53 7.21
C ILE A 375 7.35 15.63 7.38
N ILE A 376 8.13 14.90 6.59
CA ILE A 376 9.60 14.99 6.68
C ILE A 376 10.11 16.36 6.23
N ILE A 377 9.60 16.88 5.11
CA ILE A 377 10.02 18.18 4.56
C ILE A 377 9.54 19.36 5.40
N PHE A 378 8.28 19.36 5.83
CA PHE A 378 7.64 20.51 6.48
C PHE A 378 7.69 20.48 8.00
N TRP A 379 7.87 19.31 8.61
CA TRP A 379 7.96 19.19 10.08
C TRP A 379 9.34 18.79 10.55
N HIS A 380 9.90 17.68 10.06
CA HIS A 380 11.17 17.16 10.58
C HIS A 380 12.37 18.04 10.21
N PHE A 381 12.44 18.50 8.95
CA PHE A 381 13.56 19.32 8.47
C PHE A 381 13.60 20.70 9.16
N PRO A 382 12.49 21.46 9.25
CA PRO A 382 12.49 22.77 9.91
C PRO A 382 12.74 22.64 11.40
N ARG A 383 12.18 21.62 12.06
CA ARG A 383 12.46 21.35 13.48
C ARG A 383 13.95 21.13 13.72
N SER A 384 14.62 20.35 12.88
CA SER A 384 16.06 20.13 13.01
C SER A 384 16.86 21.43 12.81
N HIS A 385 16.49 22.23 11.79
CA HIS A 385 17.15 23.50 11.52
C HIS A 385 16.99 24.52 12.66
N ILE A 386 15.77 24.68 13.18
CA ILE A 386 15.46 25.59 14.30
C ILE A 386 16.24 25.16 15.55
N ASN A 387 16.24 23.86 15.86
CA ASN A 387 16.99 23.32 16.99
C ASN A 387 18.50 23.54 16.87
N ARG A 388 19.08 23.55 15.64
CA ARG A 388 20.51 23.82 15.48
C ARG A 388 20.84 25.30 15.69
N LYS A 389 19.95 26.22 15.29
CA LYS A 389 20.21 27.66 15.27
C LYS A 389 19.79 28.39 16.56
N TYR A 390 18.76 27.93 17.25
CA TYR A 390 18.13 28.65 18.36
C TYR A 390 18.14 27.88 19.70
N ARG A 391 18.88 26.76 19.80
CA ARG A 391 18.94 25.92 21.01
C ARG A 391 19.24 26.72 22.28
N ASP A 392 20.21 27.62 22.19
CA ASP A 392 20.74 28.35 23.34
C ASP A 392 20.02 29.69 23.55
N LYS A 393 19.14 30.09 22.62
CA LYS A 393 18.44 31.39 22.63
C LYS A 393 16.99 31.31 23.11
N SER A 394 16.36 30.13 23.08
CA SER A 394 14.96 29.97 23.48
C SER A 394 14.76 28.74 24.36
N ALA A 395 14.15 28.96 25.52
CA ALA A 395 13.76 27.89 26.45
C ALA A 395 12.75 26.91 25.81
N VAL A 396 11.88 27.40 24.91
CA VAL A 396 10.89 26.58 24.19
C VAL A 396 11.58 25.62 23.22
N VAL A 397 12.61 26.09 22.49
CA VAL A 397 13.42 25.26 21.58
C VAL A 397 14.24 24.24 22.38
N LYS A 398 14.73 24.64 23.55
CA LYS A 398 15.42 23.73 24.48
C LYS A 398 14.49 22.63 25.02
N ALA A 399 13.22 22.95 25.31
CA ALA A 399 12.21 22.00 25.75
C ALA A 399 11.74 21.05 24.65
N LEU A 400 11.62 21.52 23.40
CA LEU A 400 11.26 20.65 22.27
C LEU A 400 12.33 19.59 21.95
N GLY A 401 13.60 19.86 22.28
CA GLY A 401 14.71 18.92 22.14
C GLY A 401 15.04 18.53 20.69
N PRO A 402 16.26 18.02 20.43
CA PRO A 402 16.66 17.51 19.12
C PRO A 402 15.82 16.31 18.70
N GLN A 403 15.66 16.10 17.39
CA GLN A 403 14.95 14.95 16.85
C GLN A 403 15.73 13.66 17.15
N GLU A 404 15.07 12.69 17.79
CA GLU A 404 15.60 11.35 17.95
C GLU A 404 14.97 10.37 16.97
N PHE A 405 15.76 9.40 16.50
CA PHE A 405 15.26 8.34 15.64
C PHE A 405 14.63 7.22 16.47
N ASN A 406 13.30 7.14 16.45
CA ASN A 406 12.57 6.07 17.12
C ASN A 406 12.45 4.86 16.19
N LEU A 407 13.27 3.83 16.44
CA LEU A 407 13.28 2.60 15.67
C LEU A 407 11.92 1.86 15.70
N PRO A 408 11.30 1.59 16.87
CA PRO A 408 9.99 0.91 16.91
C PRO A 408 8.91 1.56 16.06
N LYS A 409 8.79 2.90 16.07
CA LYS A 409 7.80 3.62 15.23
C LYS A 409 8.04 3.37 13.75
N SER A 410 9.30 3.44 13.31
CA SER A 410 9.65 3.20 11.91
C SER A 410 9.38 1.75 11.47
N VAL A 411 9.56 0.77 12.36
CA VAL A 411 9.21 -0.62 12.07
C VAL A 411 7.69 -0.79 11.94
N VAL A 412 6.89 -0.14 12.79
CA VAL A 412 5.43 -0.19 12.70
C VAL A 412 4.91 0.44 11.39
N ASP A 413 5.55 1.48 10.87
CA ASP A 413 5.22 2.03 9.54
C ASP A 413 5.45 0.98 8.43
N ILE A 414 6.53 0.19 8.51
CA ILE A 414 6.83 -0.87 7.54
C ILE A 414 5.80 -2.00 7.65
N VAL A 415 5.45 -2.42 8.88
CA VAL A 415 4.41 -3.44 9.10
C VAL A 415 3.07 -2.97 8.53
N TYR A 416 2.73 -1.69 8.68
CA TYR A 416 1.51 -1.12 8.09
C TYR A 416 1.53 -1.16 6.55
N ALA A 417 2.65 -0.83 5.91
CA ALA A 417 2.79 -0.95 4.45
C ALA A 417 2.64 -2.41 3.97
N GLN A 418 3.19 -3.38 4.71
CA GLN A 418 3.02 -4.81 4.44
C GLN A 418 1.58 -5.27 4.63
N HIS A 419 0.91 -4.78 5.68
CA HIS A 419 -0.52 -5.02 5.91
C HIS A 419 -1.37 -4.56 4.72
N LEU A 420 -1.18 -3.31 4.26
CA LEU A 420 -1.91 -2.77 3.12
C LEU A 420 -1.63 -3.56 1.83
N CYS A 421 -0.41 -4.07 1.66
CA CYS A 421 -0.06 -4.94 0.54
C CYS A 421 -0.90 -6.22 0.53
N TRP A 422 -0.90 -6.95 1.64
CA TRP A 422 -1.71 -8.17 1.78
C TRP A 422 -3.19 -7.87 1.65
N PHE A 423 -3.68 -6.85 2.35
CA PHE A 423 -5.07 -6.43 2.37
C PHE A 423 -5.58 -6.03 0.97
N GLY A 424 -4.73 -5.42 0.14
CA GLY A 424 -5.09 -4.97 -1.20
C GLY A 424 -4.86 -5.99 -2.32
N MET A 425 -4.06 -7.03 -2.10
CA MET A 425 -3.64 -7.98 -3.13
C MET A 425 -4.81 -8.66 -3.84
N PHE A 426 -5.89 -8.94 -3.12
CA PHE A 426 -7.11 -9.55 -3.67
C PHE A 426 -7.93 -8.60 -4.57
N PHE A 427 -7.86 -7.29 -4.37
CA PHE A 427 -8.60 -6.32 -5.20
C PHE A 427 -7.71 -5.75 -6.32
N CYS A 428 -6.41 -5.75 -6.11
CA CYS A 428 -5.42 -5.13 -6.96
C CYS A 428 -4.11 -5.96 -6.93
N PRO A 429 -4.01 -7.01 -7.78
CA PRO A 429 -2.91 -7.99 -7.72
C PRO A 429 -1.51 -7.40 -7.86
N LEU A 430 -1.37 -6.25 -8.50
CA LEU A 430 -0.07 -5.58 -8.71
C LEU A 430 0.24 -4.52 -7.63
N ILE A 431 -0.54 -4.43 -6.55
CA ILE A 431 -0.19 -3.62 -5.36
C ILE A 431 1.22 -3.90 -4.82
N PRO A 432 1.73 -5.14 -4.78
CA PRO A 432 3.07 -5.42 -4.25
C PRO A 432 4.18 -4.58 -4.92
N ILE A 433 4.06 -4.29 -6.22
CA ILE A 433 5.00 -3.44 -6.96
C ILE A 433 4.95 -2.00 -6.43
N ILE A 434 3.74 -1.50 -6.16
CA ILE A 434 3.53 -0.13 -5.67
C ILE A 434 4.02 -0.01 -4.23
N THR A 435 3.71 -1.00 -3.38
CA THR A 435 4.23 -1.05 -2.01
C THR A 435 5.77 -1.15 -2.00
N PHE A 436 6.37 -1.88 -2.94
CA PHE A 436 7.82 -1.93 -3.08
C PHE A 436 8.41 -0.54 -3.39
N VAL A 437 7.82 0.18 -4.36
CA VAL A 437 8.23 1.57 -4.68
C VAL A 437 8.03 2.50 -3.48
N HIS A 438 6.91 2.40 -2.77
CA HIS A 438 6.66 3.13 -1.52
C HIS A 438 7.78 2.88 -0.50
N CYS A 439 8.10 1.61 -0.22
CA CYS A 439 9.15 1.24 0.73
C CYS A 439 10.52 1.79 0.31
N LEU A 440 10.86 1.76 -0.98
CA LEU A 440 12.10 2.34 -1.50
C LEU A 440 12.17 3.85 -1.23
N ILE A 441 11.11 4.60 -1.59
CA ILE A 441 11.05 6.05 -1.38
C ILE A 441 11.19 6.38 0.11
N VAL A 442 10.38 5.74 0.96
CA VAL A 442 10.41 5.96 2.42
C VAL A 442 11.76 5.60 3.01
N PHE A 443 12.41 4.52 2.55
CA PHE A 443 13.73 4.12 3.02
C PHE A 443 14.78 5.20 2.76
N TYR A 444 14.90 5.69 1.52
CA TYR A 444 15.91 6.71 1.20
C TYR A 444 15.66 8.02 1.92
N ILE A 445 14.39 8.45 2.06
CA ILE A 445 14.06 9.69 2.77
C ILE A 445 14.33 9.56 4.27
N LYS A 446 13.95 8.43 4.90
CA LYS A 446 14.24 8.19 6.31
C LYS A 446 15.74 8.04 6.56
N LYS A 447 16.49 7.42 5.64
CA LYS A 447 17.96 7.35 5.69
C LYS A 447 18.57 8.76 5.67
N LEU A 448 18.16 9.62 4.75
CA LEU A 448 18.64 11.01 4.70
C LEU A 448 18.33 11.77 5.99
N THR A 449 17.12 11.60 6.52
CA THR A 449 16.69 12.21 7.79
C THR A 449 17.53 11.72 8.96
N LEU A 450 17.85 10.42 9.01
CA LEU A 450 18.68 9.85 10.06
C LEU A 450 20.09 10.45 10.08
N PHE A 451 20.74 10.58 8.93
CA PHE A 451 22.12 11.09 8.84
C PHE A 451 22.23 12.61 9.05
N HIS A 452 21.24 13.39 8.62
CA HIS A 452 21.34 14.85 8.65
C HIS A 452 20.58 15.50 9.81
N ASN A 453 19.45 14.92 10.24
CA ASN A 453 18.52 15.60 11.14
C ASN A 453 18.47 15.01 12.56
N CYS A 454 18.81 13.73 12.72
CA CYS A 454 18.65 13.01 13.98
C CYS A 454 19.94 12.98 14.80
N ARG A 455 19.81 13.01 16.14
CA ARG A 455 20.90 12.66 17.05
C ARG A 455 20.86 11.16 17.41
N PRO A 456 22.01 10.56 17.74
CA PRO A 456 22.02 9.21 18.30
C PRO A 456 21.20 9.18 19.60
N GLN A 457 20.43 8.10 19.80
CA GLN A 457 19.61 7.95 21.00
C GLN A 457 20.50 7.86 22.24
N SER A 458 20.08 8.51 23.33
CA SER A 458 20.79 8.57 24.61
C SER A 458 20.79 7.24 25.36
N GLU A 459 19.73 6.43 25.21
CA GLU A 459 19.64 5.09 25.79
C GLU A 459 19.92 4.00 24.74
N PRO A 460 20.91 3.12 24.98
CA PRO A 460 21.18 1.99 24.09
C PRO A 460 20.02 0.99 24.16
N TYR A 461 19.15 1.03 23.15
CA TYR A 461 18.06 0.09 23.00
C TYR A 461 18.60 -1.33 22.71
N LYS A 462 18.31 -2.31 23.58
CA LYS A 462 18.72 -3.71 23.40
C LYS A 462 18.02 -4.34 22.19
N ALA A 463 18.67 -4.33 21.03
CA ALA A 463 18.14 -4.80 19.75
C ALA A 463 17.58 -6.24 19.76
N SER A 464 18.10 -7.14 20.62
CA SER A 464 17.69 -8.56 20.64
C SER A 464 16.27 -8.79 21.16
N ARG A 465 15.81 -8.03 22.16
CA ARG A 465 14.45 -8.18 22.73
C ARG A 465 13.36 -7.69 21.76
N SER A 466 13.69 -6.73 20.91
CA SER A 466 12.71 -6.05 20.06
C SER A 466 12.45 -6.75 18.73
N ASN A 467 13.43 -7.48 18.19
CA ASN A 467 13.21 -8.30 16.98
C ASN A 467 12.12 -9.36 17.18
N SER A 468 12.08 -10.01 18.35
CA SER A 468 11.02 -10.97 18.69
C SER A 468 9.65 -10.28 18.77
N LEU A 469 9.58 -9.09 19.37
CA LEU A 469 8.34 -8.31 19.42
C LEU A 469 7.85 -7.90 18.03
N PHE A 470 8.74 -7.41 17.16
CA PHE A 470 8.38 -6.99 15.80
C PHE A 470 7.88 -8.16 14.95
N MET A 471 8.45 -9.35 15.11
CA MET A 471 7.96 -10.56 14.42
C MET A 471 6.56 -10.96 14.90
N LYS A 472 6.26 -10.84 16.21
CA LYS A 472 4.90 -11.07 16.72
C LYS A 472 3.90 -10.06 16.16
N VAL A 473 4.29 -8.78 16.12
CA VAL A 473 3.47 -7.71 15.54
C VAL A 473 3.18 -7.97 14.06
N LEU A 474 4.18 -8.40 13.30
CA LEU A 474 4.02 -8.76 11.89
C LEU A 474 3.05 -9.92 11.69
N LEU A 475 3.15 -10.96 12.52
CA LEU A 475 2.24 -12.10 12.49
C LEU A 475 0.79 -11.69 12.79
N VAL A 476 0.57 -10.87 13.81
CA VAL A 476 -0.76 -10.34 14.13
C VAL A 476 -1.30 -9.52 12.96
N SER A 477 -0.49 -8.62 12.40
CA SER A 477 -0.87 -7.79 11.25
C SER A 477 -1.25 -8.61 10.01
N TYR A 478 -0.55 -9.73 9.77
CA TYR A 478 -0.88 -10.68 8.72
C TYR A 478 -2.26 -11.33 8.94
N ILE A 479 -2.55 -11.81 10.16
CA ILE A 479 -3.86 -12.40 10.50
C ILE A 479 -4.99 -11.37 10.28
N PHE A 480 -4.78 -10.13 10.72
CA PHE A 480 -5.73 -9.03 10.51
C PHE A 480 -5.95 -8.69 9.03
N ALA A 481 -4.99 -8.95 8.13
CA ALA A 481 -5.17 -8.77 6.69
C ALA A 481 -5.92 -9.95 6.05
N VAL A 482 -5.58 -11.18 6.45
CA VAL A 482 -6.18 -12.41 5.89
C VAL A 482 -7.64 -12.56 6.28
N PHE A 483 -8.00 -12.22 7.52
CA PHE A 483 -9.35 -12.46 8.03
C PHE A 483 -10.45 -11.74 7.21
N PRO A 484 -10.38 -10.43 6.94
CA PRO A 484 -11.36 -9.75 6.09
C PRO A 484 -11.38 -10.27 4.66
N ILE A 485 -10.21 -10.60 4.08
CA ILE A 485 -10.14 -11.17 2.73
C ILE A 485 -10.81 -12.55 2.68
N GLY A 486 -10.52 -13.43 3.65
CA GLY A 486 -11.17 -14.73 3.78
C GLY A 486 -12.69 -14.58 3.92
N TYR A 487 -13.15 -13.62 4.73
CA TYR A 487 -14.57 -13.29 4.84
C TYR A 487 -15.16 -12.83 3.49
N THR A 488 -14.45 -11.98 2.73
CA THR A 488 -14.92 -11.55 1.40
C THR A 488 -15.02 -12.72 0.42
N ILE A 489 -14.06 -13.65 0.43
CA ILE A 489 -14.04 -14.81 -0.46
C ILE A 489 -15.16 -15.80 -0.13
N GLY A 490 -15.45 -15.99 1.17
CA GLY A 490 -16.46 -16.94 1.66
C GLY A 490 -17.89 -16.43 1.62
N ASN A 491 -18.12 -15.19 2.05
CA ASN A 491 -19.45 -14.69 2.38
C ASN A 491 -19.96 -13.56 1.49
N ILE A 492 -19.10 -12.92 0.68
CA ILE A 492 -19.50 -11.79 -0.17
C ILE A 492 -19.71 -12.28 -1.62
N GLN A 493 -20.74 -11.73 -2.28
CA GLN A 493 -21.06 -12.03 -3.68
C GLN A 493 -20.17 -11.23 -4.64
N PRO A 494 -19.60 -11.85 -5.69
CA PRO A 494 -18.85 -11.14 -6.72
C PRO A 494 -19.78 -10.26 -7.58
N SER A 495 -19.24 -9.17 -8.11
CA SER A 495 -19.91 -8.35 -9.12
C SER A 495 -20.25 -9.16 -10.37
N GLN A 496 -21.51 -9.17 -10.77
CA GLN A 496 -21.94 -9.81 -12.04
C GLN A 496 -21.42 -9.06 -13.27
N SER A 497 -21.07 -7.79 -13.10
CA SER A 497 -20.71 -6.88 -14.17
C SER A 497 -19.23 -7.00 -14.57
N CYS A 498 -18.37 -7.47 -13.66
CA CYS A 498 -16.92 -7.47 -13.88
C CYS A 498 -16.10 -8.52 -13.10
N GLY A 499 -14.84 -8.71 -13.49
CA GLY A 499 -13.91 -9.68 -12.87
C GLY A 499 -13.91 -11.11 -13.47
N PRO A 500 -13.06 -12.01 -12.93
CA PRO A 500 -12.94 -13.38 -13.37
C PRO A 500 -14.04 -14.30 -12.80
N PHE A 501 -14.81 -13.83 -11.80
CA PHE A 501 -15.90 -14.59 -11.16
C PHE A 501 -17.30 -14.17 -11.63
N ARG A 502 -17.41 -13.57 -12.82
CA ARG A 502 -18.70 -13.14 -13.40
C ARG A 502 -19.59 -14.35 -13.67
N VAL A 503 -20.64 -14.54 -12.88
CA VAL A 503 -21.67 -15.56 -13.10
C VAL A 503 -23.05 -14.89 -13.04
N TYR A 504 -23.84 -15.02 -14.11
CA TYR A 504 -25.19 -14.45 -14.21
C TYR A 504 -26.28 -15.42 -13.73
N SER A 505 -25.95 -16.71 -13.64
CA SER A 505 -26.93 -17.79 -13.47
C SER A 505 -27.29 -18.11 -12.01
N ASP A 506 -26.40 -17.82 -11.04
CA ASP A 506 -26.61 -18.18 -9.64
C ASP A 506 -26.49 -16.95 -8.72
N LYS A 507 -27.54 -16.70 -7.93
CA LYS A 507 -27.60 -15.60 -6.96
C LYS A 507 -26.80 -15.91 -5.69
N ASN A 508 -26.52 -17.17 -5.40
CA ASN A 508 -25.76 -17.60 -4.22
C ASN A 508 -24.29 -17.88 -4.52
N TYR A 509 -23.84 -17.57 -5.74
CA TYR A 509 -22.45 -17.75 -6.14
C TYR A 509 -21.51 -16.87 -5.28
N ARG A 510 -20.43 -17.46 -4.80
CA ARG A 510 -19.40 -16.79 -3.98
C ARG A 510 -18.04 -16.94 -4.68
N PHE A 511 -17.01 -16.25 -4.23
CA PHE A 511 -15.69 -16.41 -4.85
C PHE A 511 -15.18 -17.85 -4.70
N TYR A 512 -15.34 -18.46 -3.52
CA TYR A 512 -14.88 -19.83 -3.27
C TYR A 512 -15.62 -20.91 -4.07
N THR A 513 -16.85 -20.65 -4.55
CA THR A 513 -17.60 -21.66 -5.32
C THR A 513 -16.91 -21.98 -6.64
N ALA A 514 -16.19 -21.03 -7.25
CA ALA A 514 -15.34 -21.27 -8.42
C ALA A 514 -14.29 -22.38 -8.17
N LEU A 515 -13.69 -22.37 -6.98
CA LEU A 515 -12.70 -23.36 -6.58
C LEU A 515 -13.36 -24.72 -6.30
N LEU A 516 -14.54 -24.72 -5.66
CA LEU A 516 -15.29 -25.94 -5.40
C LEU A 516 -15.77 -26.62 -6.67
N ASP A 517 -16.31 -25.86 -7.62
CA ASP A 517 -16.80 -26.41 -8.89
C ASP A 517 -15.63 -26.98 -9.71
N TYR A 518 -14.47 -26.33 -9.67
CA TYR A 518 -13.26 -26.88 -10.26
C TYR A 518 -12.77 -28.14 -9.53
N ALA A 519 -12.77 -28.16 -8.19
CA ALA A 519 -12.37 -29.34 -7.43
C ALA A 519 -13.34 -30.53 -7.63
N ARG A 520 -14.63 -30.27 -7.84
CA ARG A 520 -15.62 -31.29 -8.22
C ARG A 520 -15.36 -31.88 -9.59
N SER A 521 -14.74 -31.13 -10.52
CA SER A 521 -14.41 -31.65 -11.85
C SER A 521 -13.24 -32.63 -11.85
N TRP A 522 -12.51 -32.78 -10.73
CA TRP A 522 -11.38 -33.71 -10.62
C TRP A 522 -11.83 -35.18 -10.54
N SER A 523 -10.91 -36.10 -10.84
CA SER A 523 -11.07 -37.55 -10.60
C SER A 523 -11.31 -37.84 -9.11
N ASP A 524 -11.90 -39.00 -8.81
CA ASP A 524 -12.45 -39.30 -7.48
C ASP A 524 -11.44 -39.18 -6.33
N VAL A 525 -10.19 -39.63 -6.52
CA VAL A 525 -9.17 -39.61 -5.47
C VAL A 525 -8.76 -38.18 -5.06
N PRO A 526 -8.28 -37.29 -5.98
CA PRO A 526 -8.02 -35.89 -5.64
C PRO A 526 -9.22 -35.15 -5.05
N ARG A 527 -10.42 -35.45 -5.55
CA ARG A 527 -11.67 -34.84 -5.06
C ARG A 527 -11.88 -35.19 -3.59
N MET A 528 -11.83 -36.47 -3.22
CA MET A 528 -11.99 -36.91 -1.82
C MET A 528 -10.94 -36.28 -0.90
N VAL A 529 -9.68 -36.24 -1.33
CA VAL A 529 -8.59 -35.63 -0.55
C VAL A 529 -8.84 -34.14 -0.31
N PHE A 530 -9.23 -33.38 -1.34
CA PHE A 530 -9.51 -31.95 -1.21
C PHE A 530 -10.67 -31.67 -0.25
N PHE A 531 -11.78 -32.42 -0.38
CA PHE A 531 -12.93 -32.26 0.52
C PHE A 531 -12.62 -32.73 1.95
N PHE A 532 -11.77 -33.75 2.13
CA PHE A 532 -11.30 -34.18 3.44
C PHE A 532 -10.53 -33.05 4.16
N PHE A 533 -9.60 -32.38 3.48
CA PHE A 533 -8.89 -31.21 4.04
C PHE A 533 -9.84 -30.05 4.36
N GLY A 534 -10.94 -29.90 3.62
CA GLY A 534 -11.98 -28.89 3.86
C GLY A 534 -12.94 -29.20 5.02
N THR A 535 -12.96 -30.44 5.51
CA THR A 535 -13.83 -30.83 6.64
C THR A 535 -13.20 -30.50 7.99
N GLY A 536 -14.04 -30.16 8.98
CA GLY A 536 -13.61 -29.93 10.37
C GLY A 536 -12.89 -31.12 11.02
N LEU A 537 -13.02 -32.32 10.44
CA LEU A 537 -12.29 -33.54 10.82
C LEU A 537 -10.78 -33.46 10.60
N PHE A 538 -10.28 -32.62 9.69
CA PHE A 538 -8.84 -32.37 9.52
C PHE A 538 -8.30 -31.35 10.53
N ILE A 539 -9.14 -30.44 10.99
CA ILE A 539 -8.78 -29.40 11.97
C ILE A 539 -8.45 -30.03 13.33
N ILE A 540 -9.19 -31.07 13.73
CA ILE A 540 -9.02 -31.79 15.00
C ILE A 540 -7.61 -32.40 15.15
N PRO A 541 -7.11 -33.25 14.22
CA PRO A 541 -5.76 -33.79 14.30
C PRO A 541 -4.68 -32.72 14.13
N LEU A 542 -4.92 -31.68 13.32
CA LEU A 542 -3.98 -30.55 13.20
C LEU A 542 -3.79 -29.81 14.54
N PHE A 543 -4.87 -29.58 15.30
CA PHE A 543 -4.79 -28.98 16.64
C PHE A 543 -4.10 -29.89 17.66
N ILE A 544 -4.27 -31.21 17.54
CA ILE A 544 -3.57 -32.19 18.39
C ILE A 544 -2.07 -32.23 18.06
N LEU A 545 -1.69 -32.07 16.80
CA LEU A 545 -0.29 -32.09 16.33
C LEU A 545 0.45 -30.76 16.58
N LEU A 546 -0.28 -29.66 16.75
CA LEU A 546 0.27 -28.33 17.05
C LEU A 546 0.39 -28.03 18.56
N ARG A 547 -0.13 -28.92 19.41
CA ARG A 547 0.03 -28.88 20.86
C ARG A 547 1.29 -29.65 21.25
#